data_AF-A0A4V1V0H5-F1
#
_entry.id   AF-A0A4V1V0H5-F1
#
_cell.length_a   1.000
_cell.length_b   1.000
_cell.length_c   1.000
_cell.angle_alpha   90.00
_cell.angle_beta   90.00
_cell.angle_gamma   90.00
#
_symmetry.space_group_name_H-M   'P 1'
#
loop_
_entity.id
_entity.type
_entity.pdbx_description
1 polymer ?
#
loop_
_entity_poly.entity_id
_entity_poly.type
_entity_poly.pdbx_seq_one_letter_code
_entity_poly.pdbx_strand_id
1 'polypeptide(L)' 'GQILGALRSNALYGRPDDYQTTLASRTRALTAAQMDAAAREVIHPNQFVWVVVGDASVVRPQLEALGLPVEVRSAQ' A
#
# COMPACT_ATOMS: atom_id res chain seq x y z
N GLY A 1 -19.89 -16.17 -8.18
CA GLY A 1 -20.99 -15.36 -7.62
C GLY A 1 -20.42 -14.31 -6.68
N GLN A 2 -20.82 -13.05 -6.84
CA GLN A 2 -20.26 -11.90 -6.10
C GLN A 2 -20.38 -12.05 -4.57
N ILE A 3 -21.46 -12.66 -4.08
CA ILE A 3 -21.70 -12.89 -2.64
C ILE A 3 -20.75 -13.94 -2.04
N LEU A 4 -20.58 -15.10 -2.70
CA LEU A 4 -19.66 -16.13 -2.23
C LEU A 4 -18.19 -15.62 -2.18
N GLY A 5 -17.81 -14.77 -3.13
CA GLY A 5 -16.51 -14.11 -3.12
C GLY A 5 -16.35 -13.18 -1.90
N ALA A 6 -17.39 -12.40 -1.58
CA ALA A 6 -17.40 -11.53 -0.41
C ALA A 6 -17.26 -12.32 0.90
N LEU A 7 -18.04 -13.39 1.10
CA LEU A 7 -17.97 -14.24 2.30
C LEU A 7 -16.59 -14.89 2.46
N ARG A 8 -16.02 -15.44 1.38
CA ARG A 8 -14.67 -16.00 1.41
C ARG A 8 -13.64 -14.94 1.79
N SER A 9 -13.75 -13.72 1.26
CA SER A 9 -12.84 -12.63 1.60
C SER A 9 -12.99 -12.17 3.04
N ASN A 10 -14.22 -12.16 3.58
CA ASN A 10 -14.46 -11.80 4.96
C ASN A 10 -13.81 -12.84 5.88
N ALA A 11 -14.01 -14.13 5.61
CA ALA A 11 -13.34 -15.20 6.35
C ALA A 11 -11.81 -15.10 6.27
N LEU A 12 -11.25 -14.86 5.08
CA LEU A 12 -9.80 -14.72 4.86
C LEU A 12 -9.19 -13.56 5.67
N TYR A 13 -9.89 -12.43 5.76
CA TYR A 13 -9.40 -11.22 6.41
C TYR A 13 -9.99 -11.00 7.81
N GLY A 14 -10.67 -12.00 8.39
CA GLY A 14 -11.30 -11.89 9.71
C GLY A 14 -12.34 -10.77 9.83
N ARG A 15 -13.06 -10.44 8.74
CA ARG A 15 -14.06 -9.38 8.73
C ARG A 15 -15.42 -9.90 9.22
N PRO A 16 -16.25 -9.04 9.85
CA PRO A 16 -17.61 -9.40 10.24
C PRO A 16 -18.50 -9.80 9.05
N ASP A 17 -19.54 -10.60 9.30
CA ASP A 17 -20.51 -11.01 8.28
C ASP A 17 -21.29 -9.82 7.70
N ASP A 18 -21.45 -8.74 8.47
CA ASP A 18 -22.13 -7.52 8.07
C ASP A 18 -21.23 -6.53 7.29
N TYR A 19 -19.96 -6.88 7.04
CA TYR A 19 -18.94 -5.97 6.53
C TYR A 19 -19.41 -5.22 5.27
N GLN A 20 -20.03 -5.90 4.32
CA GLN A 20 -20.50 -5.30 3.07
C GLN A 20 -21.64 -4.29 3.31
N THR A 21 -22.49 -4.54 4.30
CA THR A 21 -23.62 -3.66 4.64
C THR A 21 -23.17 -2.42 5.41
N THR A 22 -22.12 -2.53 6.23
CA THR A 22 -21.60 -1.44 7.06
C THR A 22 -20.47 -0.65 6.41
N LEU A 23 -19.85 -1.16 5.34
CA LEU A 23 -18.69 -0.53 4.69
C LEU A 23 -18.96 0.93 4.30
N ALA A 24 -20.10 1.22 3.66
CA ALA A 24 -20.39 2.56 3.17
C ALA A 24 -20.57 3.59 4.30
N SER A 25 -21.24 3.21 5.40
CA SER A 25 -21.41 4.11 6.56
C SER A 25 -20.08 4.33 7.27
N ARG A 26 -19.29 3.27 7.47
CA ARG A 26 -17.95 3.35 8.07
C ARG A 26 -17.03 4.26 7.29
N THR A 27 -16.96 4.12 5.97
CA THR A 27 -16.11 4.97 5.12
C THR A 27 -16.52 6.45 5.18
N ARG A 28 -17.83 6.75 5.18
CA ARG A 28 -18.32 8.14 5.26
C ARG A 28 -18.09 8.78 6.63
N ALA A 29 -17.98 7.98 7.68
CA ALA A 29 -17.72 8.46 9.04
C ALA A 29 -16.24 8.80 9.30
N LEU A 30 -15.32 8.44 8.39
CA LEU A 30 -13.90 8.74 8.53
C LEU A 30 -13.66 10.25 8.47
N THR A 31 -12.93 10.77 9.45
CA THR A 31 -12.49 12.17 9.49
C THR A 31 -11.06 12.30 8.97
N ALA A 32 -10.71 13.50 8.50
CA ALA A 32 -9.34 13.82 8.09
C ALA A 32 -8.32 13.55 9.21
N ALA A 33 -8.66 13.89 10.46
CA ALA A 33 -7.80 13.65 11.62
C ALA A 33 -7.55 12.16 11.88
N GLN A 34 -8.57 11.31 11.72
CA GLN A 34 -8.41 9.85 11.85
C GLN A 34 -7.53 9.27 10.75
N MET A 35 -7.69 9.74 9.51
CA MET A 35 -6.85 9.31 8.38
C MET A 35 -5.40 9.74 8.57
N ASP A 36 -5.19 10.98 9.01
CA ASP A 36 -3.86 11.54 9.27
C ASP A 36 -3.15 10.82 10.42
N ALA A 37 -3.85 10.51 11.52
CA ALA A 37 -3.31 9.72 12.62
C ALA A 37 -2.91 8.30 12.17
N ALA A 38 -3.79 7.60 11.45
CA ALA A 38 -3.52 6.26 10.93
C ALA A 38 -2.34 6.25 9.94
N ALA A 39 -2.25 7.26 9.07
CA ALA A 39 -1.14 7.39 8.14
C ALA A 39 0.21 7.51 8.86
N ARG A 40 0.29 8.33 9.93
CA ARG A 40 1.54 8.46 10.70
C ARG A 40 1.93 7.20 11.48
N GLU A 41 0.95 6.39 11.86
CA GLU A 41 1.21 5.12 12.55
C GLU A 41 1.88 4.09 11.64
N VAL A 42 1.47 4.01 10.37
CA VAL A 42 1.89 2.92 9.47
C VAL A 42 2.88 3.36 8.38
N ILE A 43 2.94 4.64 8.04
CA ILE A 43 3.87 5.16 7.03
C ILE A 43 5.11 5.65 7.76
N HIS A 44 6.21 4.93 7.58
CA HIS A 44 7.53 5.32 8.07
C HIS A 44 8.40 5.77 6.89
N PRO A 45 8.52 7.09 6.62
CA PRO A 45 9.23 7.59 5.43
C PRO A 45 10.69 7.11 5.36
N ASN A 46 11.31 6.91 6.54
CA ASN A 46 12.70 6.51 6.68
C ASN A 46 12.92 5.01 6.41
N GLN A 47 11.85 4.23 6.22
CA GLN A 47 11.87 2.79 5.94
C GLN A 47 11.27 2.46 4.57
N PHE A 48 11.11 3.46 3.71
CA PHE A 48 10.51 3.28 2.39
C PHE A 48 11.50 2.63 1.42
N VAL A 49 11.06 1.58 0.72
CA VAL A 49 11.83 0.93 -0.34
C VAL A 49 11.29 1.40 -1.68
N TRP A 50 12.18 1.99 -2.50
CA TRP A 50 11.86 2.44 -3.84
C TRP A 50 12.33 1.41 -4.87
N VAL A 51 11.42 0.98 -5.75
CA VAL A 51 11.76 0.10 -6.88
C VAL A 51 11.63 0.91 -8.16
N VAL A 52 12.74 1.06 -8.87
CA VAL A 52 12.80 1.78 -10.14
C VAL A 52 13.08 0.78 -11.26
N VAL A 53 12.20 0.75 -12.27
CA VAL A 53 12.29 -0.17 -13.40
C VAL A 53 12.49 0.65 -14.68
N GLY A 54 13.60 0.41 -15.38
CA GLY A 54 13.93 1.11 -16.62
C GLY A 54 15.28 0.68 -17.17
N ASP A 55 15.69 1.30 -18.28
CA ASP A 55 17.03 1.10 -18.85
C ASP A 55 18.08 1.63 -17.87
N ALA A 56 19.00 0.76 -17.46
CA ALA A 56 20.06 1.10 -16.52
C ALA A 56 20.94 2.25 -17.00
N SER A 57 21.18 2.37 -18.31
CA SER A 57 22.00 3.45 -18.89
C SER A 57 21.36 4.84 -18.71
N VAL A 58 20.03 4.88 -18.61
CA VAL A 58 19.26 6.12 -18.44
C VAL A 58 19.05 6.43 -16.95
N VAL A 59 18.74 5.41 -16.14
CA VAL A 59 18.31 5.57 -14.75
C VAL A 59 19.50 5.67 -13.78
N ARG A 60 20.58 4.90 -13.99
CA ARG A 60 21.71 4.83 -13.05
C ARG A 60 22.34 6.20 -12.73
N PRO A 61 22.63 7.09 -13.71
CA PRO A 61 23.24 8.39 -13.40
C PRO A 61 22.36 9.28 -12.50
N GLN A 62 21.03 9.17 -12.65
CA GLN A 62 20.08 9.95 -11.86
C GLN A 62 20.03 9.47 -10.41
N LEU A 63 20.13 8.15 -10.18
CA LEU A 63 20.14 7.56 -8.84
C LEU A 63 21.47 7.82 -8.11
N GLU A 64 22.60 7.77 -8.83
CA GLU A 64 23.92 8.09 -8.26
C GLU A 64 23.98 9.53 -7.73
N ALA A 65 23.32 10.49 -8.41
CA ALA A 65 23.23 11.87 -7.96
C ALA A 65 22.47 12.06 -6.63
N LEU A 66 21.63 11.11 -6.22
CA LEU A 66 20.88 11.17 -4.96
C LEU A 66 21.71 10.77 -3.74
N GLY A 67 22.87 10.12 -3.94
CA GLY A 67 23.72 9.66 -2.85
C GLY A 67 23.07 8.60 -1.94
N LEU A 68 22.01 7.94 -2.41
CA LEU A 68 21.28 6.91 -1.67
C LEU A 68 21.87 5.52 -1.96
N PRO A 69 21.77 4.56 -1.02
CA PRO A 69 22.15 3.18 -1.30
C PRO A 69 21.24 2.59 -2.38
N VAL A 70 21.84 2.03 -3.43
CA VAL A 70 21.13 1.41 -4.56
C VAL A 70 21.52 -0.06 -4.67
N GLU A 71 20.52 -0.94 -4.68
CA GLU A 71 20.70 -2.35 -5.04
C GLU A 71 20.18 -2.59 -6.47
N VAL A 72 20.99 -3.24 -7.30
CA VAL A 72 20.62 -3.61 -8.67
C VAL A 72 20.28 -5.10 -8.72
N ARG A 73 19.09 -5.42 -9.22
CA ARG A 73 18.61 -6.79 -9.44
C ARG A 73 18.35 -7.00 -10.94
N SER A 74 18.77 -8.16 -11.48
CA SER A 74 18.37 -8.58 -12.82
C SER A 74 16.91 -9.04 -12.81
N ALA A 75 16.15 -8.73 -13.85
CA ALA A 75 14.87 -9.39 -14.09
C ALA A 75 15.11 -10.89 -14.28
N GLN A 76 14.39 -11.73 -13.55
CA GLN A 76 14.38 -13.19 -13.75
C GLN A 76 13.47 -13.58 -14.89
#